data_AF-A0A392UXH5-F1
#
_entry.id   AF-A0A392UXH5-F1
#
_cell.length_a   1.000
_cell.length_b   1.000
_cell.length_c   1.000
_cell.angle_alpha   90.00
_cell.angle_beta   90.00
_cell.angle_gamma   90.00
#
_symmetry.space_group_name_H-M   'P 1'
#
loop_
_entity.id
_entity.type
_entity.pdbx_description
1 polymer ?
#
loop_
_entity_poly.entity_id
_entity_poly.type
_entity_poly.pdbx_seq_one_letter_code
_entity_poly.pdbx_strand_id
1 'polypeptide(L)' 'MTLEEAYLEFMEELEEYYEEEKAQAEECLQRELPTKQEDPGTFTVHFCFGNVQGRALC' A
#
# COMPACT_ATOMS: atom_id res chain seq x y z
N MET A 1 -12.84 -17.44 39.07
CA MET A 1 -12.29 -17.78 37.76
C MET A 1 -12.10 -19.26 37.66
N THR A 2 -12.98 -19.91 36.90
CA THR A 2 -12.86 -21.31 36.47
C THR A 2 -12.13 -21.38 35.13
N LEU A 3 -11.67 -22.57 34.75
CA LEU A 3 -11.05 -22.79 33.44
C LEU A 3 -12.01 -22.48 32.28
N GLU A 4 -13.30 -22.78 32.47
CA GLU A 4 -14.34 -22.53 31.49
C GLU A 4 -14.56 -21.03 31.28
N GLU A 5 -14.63 -20.26 32.38
CA GLU A 5 -14.69 -18.79 32.33
C GLU A 5 -13.49 -18.20 31.58
N ALA A 6 -12.26 -18.65 31.91
CA ALA A 6 -11.05 -18.16 31.25
C ALA A 6 -10.96 -18.55 29.76
N TYR A 7 -11.50 -19.72 29.38
CA TYR A 7 -11.56 -20.14 27.99
C TYR A 7 -12.54 -19.29 27.19
N LEU A 8 -13.71 -18.98 27.75
CA LEU A 8 -14.71 -18.12 27.10
C LEU A 8 -14.19 -16.70 26.91
N GLU A 9 -13.57 -16.11 27.93
CA GLU A 9 -12.94 -14.78 27.85
C GLU A 9 -11.87 -14.75 26.74
N PHE A 10 -11.01 -15.78 26.67
CA PHE A 10 -10.00 -15.89 25.61
C PHE A 10 -10.61 -16.03 24.21
N MET A 11 -11.72 -16.77 24.06
CA MET A 11 -12.39 -16.93 22.77
C MET A 11 -13.03 -15.61 22.31
N GLU A 12 -13.59 -14.83 23.23
CA GLU A 12 -14.14 -13.50 22.97
C GLU A 12 -13.05 -12.52 22.53
N GLU A 13 -11.93 -12.45 23.27
CA GLU A 13 -10.78 -11.61 22.90
C GLU A 13 -10.22 -11.97 21.51
N LEU A 14 -10.16 -13.27 21.18
CA LEU A 14 -9.71 -13.72 19.86
C LEU A 14 -10.67 -13.27 18.76
N GLU A 15 -11.98 -13.35 18.98
CA GLU A 15 -12.98 -12.93 18.01
C GLU A 15 -12.89 -11.43 17.76
N GLU A 16 -12.79 -10.61 18.82
CA GLU A 16 -12.59 -9.16 18.71
C GLU A 16 -11.32 -8.82 17.91
N TYR A 17 -10.20 -9.50 18.19
CA TYR A 17 -8.95 -9.31 17.44
C TYR A 17 -9.11 -9.58 15.94
N TYR A 18 -9.80 -10.67 15.57
CA TYR A 18 -10.01 -11.00 14.17
C TYR A 18 -10.92 -9.99 13.46
N GLU A 19 -11.95 -9.46 14.16
CA GLU A 19 -12.80 -8.41 13.61
C GLU A 19 -12.03 -7.10 13.40
N GLU A 20 -11.20 -6.70 14.35
CA GLU A 20 -10.36 -5.50 14.25
C GLU A 20 -9.33 -5.61 13.11
N GLU A 21 -8.60 -6.73 13.04
CA GLU A 21 -7.63 -6.98 11.96
C GLU A 21 -8.31 -7.01 10.58
N LYS A 22 -9.49 -7.62 10.50
CA LYS A 22 -10.27 -7.64 9.26
C LYS A 22 -10.68 -6.23 8.83
N ALA A 23 -11.18 -5.42 9.77
CA ALA A 23 -11.55 -4.03 9.50
C ALA A 23 -10.34 -3.20 9.04
N GLN A 24 -9.18 -3.39 9.67
CA GLN A 24 -7.94 -2.71 9.29
C GLN A 24 -7.45 -3.14 7.89
N ALA A 25 -7.51 -4.44 7.59
CA ALA A 25 -7.16 -4.97 6.28
C ALA A 25 -8.09 -4.43 5.19
N GLU A 26 -9.40 -4.37 5.45
CA GLU A 26 -10.38 -3.77 4.54
C GLU A 26 -10.14 -2.28 4.32
N GLU A 27 -9.82 -1.52 5.38
CA GLU A 27 -9.45 -0.10 5.26
C GLU A 27 -8.18 0.09 4.41
N CYS A 28 -7.17 -0.77 4.59
CA CYS A 28 -5.94 -0.75 3.81
C CYS A 28 -6.21 -1.02 2.32
N LEU A 29 -7.14 -1.93 2.00
CA LEU A 29 -7.55 -2.22 0.64
C LEU A 29 -8.40 -1.10 0.02
N GLN A 30 -9.25 -0.43 0.82
CA GLN A 30 -10.05 0.71 0.38
C GLN A 30 -9.23 1.97 0.14
N ARG A 31 -8.11 2.13 0.86
CA ARG A 31 -7.08 3.12 0.52
C ARG A 31 -6.39 2.64 -0.76
N GLU A 32 -7.04 2.85 -1.90
CA GLU A 32 -6.48 2.57 -3.21
C GLU A 32 -5.06 3.17 -3.25
N LEU A 33 -4.06 2.29 -3.31
CA LEU A 33 -2.72 2.73 -3.64
C LEU A 33 -2.85 3.50 -4.96
N PRO A 34 -2.21 4.68 -5.08
CA PRO A 34 -2.28 5.43 -6.32
C PRO A 34 -1.93 4.49 -7.45
N THR A 35 -2.82 4.43 -8.44
CA THR A 35 -2.65 3.57 -9.62
C THR A 35 -1.21 3.71 -10.06
N LYS A 36 -0.46 2.60 -10.13
CA LYS A 36 0.96 2.62 -10.50
C LYS A 36 1.08 3.56 -11.69
N GLN A 37 1.68 4.72 -11.45
CA GLN A 37 1.84 5.71 -12.49
C GLN A 37 2.62 4.97 -13.58
N GLU A 38 2.05 4.86 -14.78
CA GLU A 38 2.81 4.30 -15.88
C GLU A 38 4.11 5.08 -15.93
N ASP A 39 5.22 4.36 -15.87
CA ASP A 39 6.51 4.95 -16.13
C ASP A 39 6.34 5.65 -17.49
N PRO A 40 6.58 6.97 -17.61
CA PRO A 40 6.36 7.70 -18.85
C PRO A 40 7.14 7.14 -20.06
N GLY A 41 7.91 6.07 -19.84
CA GLY A 41 8.71 5.37 -20.81
C GLY A 41 9.98 6.16 -21.03
N THR A 42 10.60 5.92 -22.17
CA THR A 42 11.74 6.71 -22.59
C THR A 42 11.27 8.11 -22.95
N PHE A 43 11.58 9.09 -22.10
CA PHE A 43 11.28 10.48 -22.38
C PHE A 43 12.46 11.13 -23.11
N THR A 44 12.16 12.04 -24.03
CA THR A 44 13.21 12.80 -24.72
C THR A 44 13.42 14.14 -24.03
N VAL A 45 14.66 14.39 -23.61
CA VAL A 45 15.06 15.66 -23.01
C VAL A 45 15.76 16.50 -24.07
N HIS A 46 15.33 17.76 -24.21
CA HIS A 46 16.07 18.71 -25.02
C HIS A 46 17.37 19.08 -24.32
N PHE A 47 18.50 18.98 -25.02
CA PHE A 47 19.79 19.41 -24.50
C PHE A 47 20.41 20.47 -25.40
N CYS A 48 21.23 21.32 -24.78
CA CYS A 48 22.07 22.30 -25.45
C CYS A 48 23.50 22.13 -24.93
N PHE A 49 24.45 21.90 -25.83
CA PHE A 49 25.87 21.89 -25.51
C PHE A 49 26.62 22.84 -26.46
N GLY A 50 26.96 24.03 -25.96
CA GLY A 50 27.45 25.13 -26.80
C GLY A 50 26.42 25.48 -27.88
N ASN A 51 26.82 25.41 -29.15
CA ASN A 51 25.94 25.70 -30.30
C ASN A 51 25.19 24.46 -30.83
N VAL A 52 25.31 23.30 -30.17
CA VAL A 52 24.64 22.06 -30.60
C VAL A 52 23.36 21.87 -29.78
N GLN A 53 22.23 21.72 -30.47
CA GLN A 53 20.93 21.41 -29.89
C GLN A 53 20.46 20.03 -30.35
N GLY A 54 19.86 19.26 -29.45
CA GLY A 54 19.37 17.92 -29.76
C GLY A 54 18.33 17.40 -28.78
N ARG A 55 17.92 16.15 -29.01
CA ARG A 55 17.05 15.37 -28.11
C ARG A 55 17.83 14.13 -27.66
N ALA A 56 17.87 13.89 -26.36
CA ALA A 56 18.47 12.71 -25.76
C ALA A 56 17.37 11.80 -25.18
N LEU A 57 17.51 10.50 -25.33
CA LEU A 57 16.66 9.50 -24.67
C LEU A 57 17.19 9.28 -23.24
N CYS A 58 16.30 9.30 -22.25
CA CYS A 58 16.58 8.97 -20.85
C CYS A 58 15.85 7.72 -20.41
#